data_AF-A0A8T6BKJ1-F1
#
_entry.id   AF-A0A8T6BKJ1-F1
#
_cell.length_a   1.000
_cell.length_b   1.000
_cell.length_c   1.000
_cell.angle_alpha   90.00
_cell.angle_beta   90.00
_cell.angle_gamma   90.00
#
_symmetry.space_group_name_H-M   'P 1'
#
loop_
_entity.id
_entity.type
_entity.pdbx_description
1 polymer ?
#
loop_
_entity_poly.entity_id
_entity_poly.type
_entity_poly.pdbx_seq_one_letter_code
_entity_poly.pdbx_strand_id
1 'polypeptide(L)'
;IIEPLRVHGLLPGKDAAARVAWLLERVGLLPEHAWRYPHEFSGGQRQRICIARALALNPKVIIADEAVSALDVSIRGQIINLLLDLQRDFGIAYLFISHDMAVVERISHRVAVMYLGQIVEIGPRRAVFENPQHPYTRKLLAAVPVAEPSRQRPQRVLLSDDLPSNIHLRGEEVAAVSLQCVGPGHYVAQPQSEYAFMRR
;
A
#
# COMPACT_ATOMS: atom_id res chain seq x y z
N ILE A 1 14.69 11.29 12.17
CA ILE A 1 13.62 12.25 11.81
C ILE A 1 14.18 13.55 11.24
N ILE A 2 15.20 14.16 11.86
CA ILE A 2 15.74 15.48 11.46
C ILE A 2 16.49 15.51 10.11
N GLU A 3 17.01 14.37 9.65
CA GLU A 3 17.87 14.27 8.46
C GLU A 3 17.31 14.96 7.20
N PRO A 4 16.03 14.77 6.78
CA PRO A 4 15.50 15.45 5.60
C PRO A 4 15.52 16.98 5.72
N LEU A 5 15.26 17.53 6.91
CA LEU A 5 15.32 18.97 7.17
C LEU A 5 16.75 19.48 6.96
N ARG A 6 17.75 18.77 7.48
CA ARG A 6 19.17 19.12 7.32
C ARG A 6 19.63 19.06 5.87
N VAL A 7 19.27 17.99 5.16
CA VAL A 7 19.66 17.80 3.74
C VAL A 7 19.12 18.91 2.85
N HIS A 8 17.90 19.37 3.12
CA HIS A 8 17.27 20.45 2.35
C HIS A 8 17.55 21.87 2.90
N GLY A 9 18.42 22.00 3.91
CA GLY A 9 18.78 23.30 4.50
C GLY A 9 17.60 24.01 5.21
N LEU A 10 16.59 23.25 5.63
CA LEU A 10 15.39 23.77 6.28
C LEU A 10 15.56 23.70 7.81
N LEU A 11 15.25 24.81 8.49
CA LEU A 11 15.22 24.95 9.96
C LEU A 11 16.55 24.58 10.68
N PRO A 12 17.51 25.51 10.80
CA PRO A 12 18.72 25.26 11.59
C PRO A 12 18.46 25.35 13.11
N GLY A 13 19.13 24.50 13.89
CA GLY A 13 19.24 24.66 15.35
C GLY A 13 17.99 24.26 16.15
N LYS A 14 17.56 25.14 17.06
CA LYS A 14 16.49 24.86 18.06
C LYS A 14 15.13 24.56 17.43
N ASP A 15 14.84 25.17 16.28
CA ASP A 15 13.58 24.96 15.56
C ASP A 15 13.43 23.53 15.05
N ALA A 16 14.56 22.87 14.71
CA ALA A 16 14.55 21.49 14.27
C ALA A 16 14.22 20.51 15.41
N ALA A 17 14.73 20.77 16.62
CA ALA A 17 14.42 19.95 17.79
C ALA A 17 12.94 20.05 18.17
N ALA A 18 12.39 21.29 18.19
CA ALA A 18 10.96 21.52 18.42
C ALA A 18 10.10 20.83 17.34
N ARG A 19 10.51 20.90 16.08
CA ARG A 19 9.84 20.22 14.97
C ARG A 19 9.85 18.70 15.13
N VAL A 20 10.96 18.10 15.53
CA VAL A 20 11.07 16.65 15.78
C VAL A 20 10.16 16.24 16.94
N ALA A 21 10.16 16.96 18.05
CA ALA A 21 9.30 16.70 19.20
C ALA A 21 7.82 16.71 18.78
N TRP A 22 7.41 17.75 18.05
CA TRP A 22 6.05 17.86 17.53
C TRP A 22 5.67 16.71 16.59
N LEU A 23 6.58 16.29 15.69
CA LEU A 23 6.33 15.15 14.80
C LEU A 23 6.20 13.83 15.55
N LEU A 24 6.98 13.63 16.62
CA LEU A 24 6.89 12.44 17.47
C LEU A 24 5.52 12.36 18.14
N GLU A 25 5.03 13.46 18.70
CA GLU A 25 3.71 13.53 19.32
C GLU A 25 2.59 13.20 18.31
N ARG A 26 2.69 13.72 17.08
CA ARG A 26 1.72 13.43 15.99
C ARG A 26 1.65 11.96 15.62
N VAL A 27 2.74 11.22 15.77
CA VAL A 27 2.75 9.77 15.53
C VAL A 27 2.54 8.95 16.80
N GLY A 28 2.13 9.58 17.92
CA GLY A 28 1.84 8.91 19.19
C GLY A 28 3.07 8.42 19.94
N LEU A 29 4.20 9.13 19.79
CA LEU A 29 5.46 8.88 20.51
C LEU A 29 5.79 10.09 21.40
N LEU A 30 6.56 9.84 22.47
CA LEU A 30 7.02 10.89 23.35
C LEU A 30 8.23 11.63 22.74
N PRO A 31 8.39 12.95 22.95
CA PRO A 31 9.56 13.70 22.49
C PRO A 31 10.91 13.12 22.93
N GLU A 32 10.96 12.53 24.13
CA GLU A 32 12.15 11.87 24.67
C GLU A 32 12.64 10.69 23.80
N HIS A 33 11.76 10.08 23.00
CA HIS A 33 12.13 9.01 22.08
C HIS A 33 13.10 9.50 21.00
N ALA A 34 13.26 10.82 20.79
CA ALA A 34 14.25 11.36 19.87
C ALA A 34 15.70 10.95 20.21
N TRP A 35 15.97 10.59 21.46
CA TRP A 35 17.31 10.25 21.97
C TRP A 35 17.59 8.75 22.01
N ARG A 36 16.61 7.90 21.68
CA ARG A 36 16.74 6.45 21.71
C ARG A 36 17.28 5.89 20.39
N TYR A 37 17.98 4.77 20.47
CA TYR A 37 18.50 4.02 19.33
C TYR A 37 17.43 3.14 18.66
N PRO A 38 17.57 2.82 17.36
CA PRO A 38 16.60 2.01 16.62
C PRO A 38 16.24 0.64 17.23
N HIS A 39 17.17 0.02 17.96
CA HIS A 39 16.98 -1.28 18.60
C HIS A 39 16.13 -1.20 19.88
N GLU A 40 15.93 -0.01 20.44
CA GLU A 40 15.12 0.23 21.64
C GLU A 40 13.62 0.38 21.33
N PHE A 41 13.22 0.20 20.07
CA PHE A 41 11.85 0.36 19.60
C PHE A 41 11.22 -0.95 19.14
N SER A 42 9.91 -1.09 19.35
CA SER A 42 9.11 -2.12 18.70
C SER A 42 8.99 -1.87 17.18
N GLY A 43 8.57 -2.88 16.42
CA GLY A 43 8.32 -2.72 14.98
C GLY A 43 7.33 -1.59 14.66
N GLY A 44 6.23 -1.49 15.42
CA GLY A 44 5.25 -0.41 15.27
C GLY A 44 5.81 0.97 15.62
N GLN A 45 6.65 1.09 16.65
CA GLN A 45 7.31 2.35 16.99
C GLN A 45 8.31 2.78 15.90
N ARG A 46 9.10 1.85 15.36
CA ARG A 46 9.97 2.13 14.19
C ARG A 46 9.16 2.63 13.00
N GLN A 47 8.01 2.03 12.72
CA GLN A 47 7.15 2.49 11.64
C GLN A 47 6.61 3.90 11.87
N ARG A 48 6.17 4.21 13.10
CA ARG A 48 5.76 5.58 13.50
C ARG A 48 6.89 6.60 13.30
N ILE A 49 8.12 6.24 13.64
CA ILE A 49 9.32 7.09 13.40
C ILE A 49 9.56 7.30 11.90
N CYS A 50 9.39 6.26 11.07
CA CYS A 50 9.48 6.40 9.61
C CYS A 50 8.42 7.35 9.06
N ILE A 51 7.18 7.25 9.54
CA ILE A 51 6.08 8.17 9.17
C ILE A 51 6.41 9.60 9.59
N ALA A 52 6.86 9.81 10.84
CA ALA A 52 7.27 11.13 11.32
C ALA A 52 8.41 11.73 10.47
N ARG A 53 9.37 10.91 10.05
CA ARG A 53 10.44 11.34 9.13
C ARG A 53 9.89 11.74 7.77
N ALA A 54 8.95 11.00 7.20
CA ALA A 54 8.32 11.34 5.92
C ALA A 54 7.53 12.67 6.00
N LEU A 55 6.88 12.94 7.13
CA LEU A 55 6.13 14.17 7.38
C LEU A 55 7.01 15.40 7.64
N ALA A 56 8.32 15.21 7.88
CA ALA A 56 9.20 16.29 8.31
C ALA A 56 9.14 17.51 7.39
N LEU A 57 9.03 17.28 6.07
CA LEU A 57 9.01 18.28 5.01
C LEU A 57 7.61 18.80 4.63
N ASN A 58 6.55 18.46 5.39
CA ASN A 58 5.16 18.79 5.02
C ASN A 58 4.78 18.35 3.59
N PRO A 59 4.96 17.07 3.23
CA PRO A 59 4.70 16.60 1.87
C PRO A 59 3.22 16.72 1.50
N LYS A 60 2.93 16.90 0.21
CA LYS A 60 1.56 16.76 -0.33
C LYS A 60 1.23 15.32 -0.73
N VAL A 61 2.24 14.49 -0.94
CA VAL A 61 2.10 13.09 -1.36
C VAL A 61 3.06 12.21 -0.57
N ILE A 62 2.58 11.05 -0.12
CA ILE A 62 3.41 10.00 0.49
C ILE A 62 3.20 8.70 -0.28
N ILE A 63 4.30 8.04 -0.64
CA ILE A 63 4.32 6.69 -1.18
C ILE A 63 4.56 5.73 -0.02
N ALA A 64 3.61 4.84 0.24
CA ALA A 64 3.66 3.84 1.28
C ALA A 64 3.82 2.46 0.66
N ASP A 65 5.07 2.05 0.44
CA ASP A 65 5.42 0.77 -0.14
C ASP A 65 5.57 -0.31 0.93
N GLU A 66 4.65 -1.28 0.93
CA GLU A 66 4.57 -2.40 1.89
C GLU A 66 4.70 -1.97 3.36
N ALA A 67 4.18 -0.77 3.67
CA ALA A 67 4.44 -0.04 4.90
C ALA A 67 3.95 -0.72 6.19
N VAL A 68 3.15 -1.79 6.09
CA VAL A 68 2.58 -2.52 7.24
C VAL A 68 2.77 -4.03 7.16
N SER A 69 3.50 -4.52 6.16
CA SER A 69 3.68 -5.95 5.88
C SER A 69 4.43 -6.68 7.00
N ALA A 70 5.46 -6.05 7.56
CA ALA A 70 6.31 -6.61 8.62
C ALA A 70 5.75 -6.44 10.04
N LEU A 71 4.49 -6.02 10.18
CA LEU A 71 3.86 -5.75 11.48
C LEU A 71 2.82 -6.81 11.84
N ASP A 72 2.78 -7.13 13.14
CA ASP A 72 1.72 -7.94 13.74
C ASP A 72 0.34 -7.37 13.41
N VAL A 73 -0.65 -8.26 13.30
CA VAL A 73 -2.03 -7.92 12.90
C VAL A 73 -2.63 -6.84 13.80
N SER A 74 -2.36 -6.89 15.12
CA SER A 74 -2.85 -5.90 16.09
C SER A 74 -2.24 -4.51 15.88
N ILE A 75 -0.97 -4.43 15.48
CA ILE A 75 -0.25 -3.17 15.25
C ILE A 75 -0.60 -2.58 13.88
N ARG A 76 -0.80 -3.43 12.86
CA ARG A 76 -1.19 -3.02 11.50
C ARG A 76 -2.40 -2.10 11.51
N GLY A 77 -3.46 -2.47 12.23
CA GLY A 77 -4.66 -1.65 12.35
C GLY A 77 -4.41 -0.27 12.96
N GLN A 78 -3.51 -0.18 13.94
CA GLN A 78 -3.15 1.09 14.58
C GLN A 78 -2.38 2.00 13.61
N ILE A 79 -1.45 1.44 12.82
CA ILE A 79 -0.71 2.22 11.82
C ILE A 79 -1.63 2.70 10.70
N ILE A 80 -2.56 1.88 10.24
CA ILE A 80 -3.54 2.29 9.23
C ILE A 80 -4.40 3.46 9.74
N ASN A 81 -4.90 3.37 10.98
CA ASN A 81 -5.65 4.48 11.58
C ASN A 81 -4.82 5.75 11.66
N LEU A 82 -3.57 5.65 12.10
CA LEU A 82 -2.65 6.79 12.13
C LEU A 82 -2.49 7.43 10.74
N LEU A 83 -2.29 6.63 9.69
CA LEU A 83 -2.16 7.15 8.33
C LEU A 83 -3.45 7.87 7.87
N LEU A 84 -4.62 7.32 8.18
CA LEU A 84 -5.90 7.95 7.86
C LEU A 84 -6.10 9.28 8.60
N ASP A 85 -5.73 9.35 9.88
CA ASP A 85 -5.84 10.57 10.67
C ASP A 85 -4.87 11.65 10.15
N LEU A 86 -3.62 11.27 9.88
CA LEU A 86 -2.64 12.14 9.23
C LEU A 86 -3.10 12.62 7.85
N GLN A 87 -3.79 11.76 7.09
CA GLN A 87 -4.37 12.15 5.80
C GLN A 87 -5.31 13.34 5.95
N ARG A 88 -6.22 13.26 6.92
CA ARG A 88 -7.26 14.27 7.18
C ARG A 88 -6.65 15.55 7.72
N ASP A 89 -5.74 15.42 8.70
CA ASP A 89 -5.14 16.56 9.39
C ASP A 89 -4.24 17.40 8.47
N PHE A 90 -3.53 16.75 7.55
CA PHE A 90 -2.53 17.40 6.70
C PHE A 90 -2.96 17.56 5.23
N GLY A 91 -4.07 16.96 4.83
CA GLY A 91 -4.52 16.94 3.43
C GLY A 91 -3.53 16.22 2.51
N ILE A 92 -2.99 15.08 2.96
CA ILE A 92 -1.97 14.31 2.22
C ILE A 92 -2.64 13.34 1.23
N ALA A 93 -2.09 13.20 0.04
CA ALA A 93 -2.42 12.10 -0.85
C ALA A 93 -1.51 10.89 -0.57
N TYR A 94 -2.09 9.69 -0.50
CA TYR A 94 -1.34 8.44 -0.35
C TYR A 94 -1.37 7.63 -1.64
N LEU A 95 -0.19 7.18 -2.09
CA LEU A 95 -0.05 6.02 -2.97
C LEU A 95 0.36 4.83 -2.11
N PHE A 96 -0.57 3.93 -1.84
CA PHE A 96 -0.34 2.77 -0.99
C PHE A 96 -0.14 1.53 -1.85
N ILE A 97 0.99 0.83 -1.67
CA ILE A 97 1.34 -0.40 -2.39
C ILE A 97 1.36 -1.53 -1.37
N SER A 98 0.56 -2.56 -1.62
CA SER A 98 0.59 -3.76 -0.79
C SER A 98 0.00 -4.96 -1.52
N HIS A 99 0.50 -6.15 -1.16
CA HIS A 99 -0.12 -7.43 -1.49
C HIS A 99 -1.30 -7.81 -0.59
N ASP A 100 -1.51 -7.14 0.55
CA ASP A 100 -2.61 -7.43 1.48
C ASP A 100 -3.90 -6.69 1.08
N MET A 101 -4.83 -7.44 0.48
CA MET A 101 -6.10 -6.90 0.01
C MET A 101 -6.97 -6.32 1.13
N ALA A 102 -6.94 -6.87 2.34
CA ALA A 102 -7.73 -6.37 3.47
C ALA A 102 -7.23 -4.99 3.93
N VAL A 103 -5.93 -4.73 3.82
CA VAL A 103 -5.35 -3.40 4.08
C VAL A 103 -5.76 -2.43 2.98
N VAL A 104 -5.60 -2.83 1.71
CA VAL A 104 -5.95 -2.00 0.54
C VAL A 104 -7.42 -1.56 0.60
N GLU A 105 -8.32 -2.47 0.93
CA GLU A 105 -9.76 -2.19 1.08
C GLU A 105 -10.04 -1.12 2.15
N ARG A 106 -9.31 -1.16 3.27
CA ARG A 106 -9.54 -0.25 4.38
C ARG A 106 -9.03 1.17 4.10
N ILE A 107 -7.88 1.32 3.44
CA ILE A 107 -7.19 2.61 3.31
C ILE A 107 -7.46 3.33 1.98
N SER A 108 -7.84 2.60 0.92
CA SER A 108 -7.83 3.14 -0.43
C SER A 108 -9.20 3.63 -0.90
N HIS A 109 -9.20 4.78 -1.57
CA HIS A 109 -10.38 5.32 -2.26
C HIS A 109 -10.55 4.70 -3.66
N ARG A 110 -9.43 4.51 -4.35
CA ARG A 110 -9.30 3.87 -5.66
C ARG A 110 -8.23 2.78 -5.58
N VAL A 111 -8.40 1.74 -6.38
CA VAL A 111 -7.53 0.55 -6.36
C VAL A 111 -7.09 0.28 -7.78
N ALA A 112 -5.79 0.03 -7.95
CA ALA A 112 -5.21 -0.47 -9.19
C ALA A 112 -4.60 -1.85 -8.91
N VAL A 113 -4.91 -2.82 -9.76
CA VAL A 113 -4.38 -4.18 -9.71
C VAL A 113 -3.36 -4.31 -10.82
N MET A 114 -2.17 -4.77 -10.46
CA MET A 114 -1.06 -4.95 -11.38
C MET A 114 -0.78 -6.43 -11.60
N TYR A 115 -0.51 -6.81 -12.84
CA TYR A 115 -0.05 -8.13 -13.23
C TYR A 115 1.07 -7.98 -14.25
N LEU A 116 2.19 -8.66 -14.03
CA LEU A 116 3.40 -8.59 -14.90
C LEU A 116 3.84 -7.15 -15.21
N GLY A 117 3.83 -6.27 -14.20
CA GLY A 117 4.25 -4.87 -14.35
C GLY A 117 3.23 -3.96 -15.05
N GLN A 118 2.03 -4.47 -15.37
CA GLN A 118 1.00 -3.71 -16.06
C GLN A 118 -0.28 -3.58 -15.22
N ILE A 119 -0.93 -2.41 -15.26
CA ILE A 119 -2.24 -2.23 -14.63
C ILE A 119 -3.28 -2.97 -15.46
N VAL A 120 -3.86 -4.00 -14.88
CA VAL A 120 -4.89 -4.82 -15.55
C VAL A 120 -6.31 -4.45 -15.13
N GLU A 121 -6.46 -3.77 -13.99
CA GLU A 121 -7.75 -3.28 -13.52
C GLU A 121 -7.56 -2.07 -12.61
N ILE A 122 -8.33 -1.01 -12.79
CA ILE A 122 -8.30 0.18 -11.94
C ILE A 122 -9.69 0.76 -11.78
N GLY A 123 -10.09 1.08 -10.56
CA GLY A 123 -11.44 1.62 -10.30
C GLY A 123 -11.63 2.17 -8.90
N PRO A 124 -12.83 2.71 -8.60
CA PRO A 124 -13.24 2.92 -7.22
C PRO A 124 -13.08 1.63 -6.43
N ARG A 125 -12.62 1.70 -5.18
CA ARG A 125 -12.41 0.53 -4.31
C ARG A 125 -13.58 -0.45 -4.40
N ARG A 126 -14.80 0.07 -4.23
CA ARG A 126 -16.02 -0.73 -4.24
C ARG A 126 -16.20 -1.54 -5.53
N ALA A 127 -15.94 -0.93 -6.68
CA ALA A 127 -16.11 -1.59 -7.98
C ALA A 127 -15.11 -2.74 -8.16
N VAL A 128 -13.83 -2.51 -7.79
CA VAL A 128 -12.77 -3.52 -7.90
C VAL A 128 -12.97 -4.69 -6.93
N PHE A 129 -13.43 -4.43 -5.70
CA PHE A 129 -13.60 -5.47 -4.67
C PHE A 129 -14.93 -6.23 -4.79
N GLU A 130 -16.05 -5.54 -5.06
CA GLU A 130 -17.38 -6.17 -5.12
C GLU A 130 -17.72 -6.73 -6.51
N ASN A 131 -17.18 -6.14 -7.59
CA ASN A 131 -17.47 -6.55 -8.96
C ASN A 131 -16.19 -6.59 -9.83
N PRO A 132 -15.17 -7.38 -9.44
CA PRO A 132 -13.93 -7.51 -10.21
C PRO A 132 -14.20 -8.06 -11.61
N GLN A 133 -13.65 -7.41 -12.63
CA GLN A 133 -13.85 -7.83 -14.01
C GLN A 133 -12.69 -8.66 -14.54
N HIS A 134 -11.45 -8.33 -14.18
CA HIS A 134 -10.29 -9.02 -14.71
C HIS A 134 -10.12 -10.42 -14.07
N PRO A 135 -9.83 -11.49 -14.84
CA PRO A 135 -9.68 -12.84 -14.30
C PRO A 135 -8.62 -12.93 -13.19
N TYR A 136 -7.51 -12.21 -13.33
CA TYR A 136 -6.47 -12.18 -12.30
C TYR A 136 -6.95 -11.50 -11.01
N THR A 137 -7.69 -10.39 -11.10
CA THR A 137 -8.28 -9.73 -9.92
C THR A 137 -9.25 -10.65 -9.19
N ARG A 138 -10.08 -11.39 -9.94
CA ARG A 138 -10.99 -12.40 -9.37
C ARG A 138 -10.22 -13.49 -8.62
N LYS A 139 -9.13 -14.01 -9.21
CA LYS A 139 -8.25 -14.99 -8.54
C LYS A 139 -7.66 -14.43 -7.25
N LEU A 140 -7.12 -13.21 -7.30
CA LEU A 140 -6.52 -12.55 -6.13
C LEU A 140 -7.53 -12.41 -4.99
N LEU A 141 -8.73 -11.92 -5.28
CA LEU A 141 -9.78 -11.74 -4.28
C LEU A 141 -10.32 -13.07 -3.73
N ALA A 142 -10.41 -14.11 -4.56
CA ALA A 142 -10.83 -15.45 -4.13
C ALA A 142 -9.82 -16.11 -3.16
N ALA A 143 -8.55 -15.71 -3.19
CA ALA A 143 -7.53 -16.19 -2.27
C ALA A 143 -7.53 -15.48 -0.90
N VAL A 144 -8.26 -14.37 -0.76
CA VAL A 144 -8.35 -13.61 0.48
C VAL A 144 -9.22 -14.36 1.49
N PRO A 145 -8.73 -14.65 2.72
CA PRO A 145 -9.53 -15.32 3.74
C PRO A 145 -10.77 -14.49 4.13
N VAL A 146 -11.97 -15.06 4.01
CA VAL A 146 -13.20 -14.44 4.52
C VAL A 146 -13.31 -14.66 6.02
N ALA A 147 -13.52 -13.59 6.79
CA ALA A 147 -13.60 -13.62 8.25
C ALA A 147 -14.93 -14.17 8.82
N GLU A 148 -15.65 -15.04 8.08
CA GLU A 148 -16.88 -15.68 8.55
C GLU A 148 -16.59 -17.09 9.10
N PRO A 149 -16.78 -17.36 10.41
CA PRO A 149 -16.56 -18.68 11.01
C PRO A 149 -17.48 -19.78 10.45
N SER A 150 -18.62 -19.40 9.85
CA SER A 150 -19.69 -20.28 9.38
C SER A 150 -19.56 -20.69 7.91
N ARG A 151 -18.66 -20.08 7.13
CA ARG A 151 -18.38 -20.50 5.76
C ARG A 151 -17.28 -21.56 5.76
N GLN A 152 -17.61 -22.76 5.28
CA GLN A 152 -16.62 -23.79 4.98
C GLN A 152 -15.50 -23.17 4.16
N ARG A 153 -14.26 -23.33 4.64
CA ARG A 153 -13.06 -22.83 3.96
C ARG A 153 -13.07 -23.34 2.52
N PRO A 154 -13.23 -22.48 1.49
CA PRO A 154 -12.94 -22.91 0.15
C PRO A 154 -11.47 -23.35 0.13
N GLN A 155 -11.24 -24.51 -0.47
CA GLN A 155 -9.92 -25.07 -0.68
C GLN A 155 -9.00 -23.95 -1.18
N ARG A 156 -7.86 -23.71 -0.51
CA ARG A 156 -6.83 -22.80 -1.03
C ARG A 156 -6.60 -23.24 -2.47
N VAL A 157 -7.08 -22.45 -3.43
CA VAL A 157 -6.64 -22.59 -4.80
C VAL A 157 -5.18 -22.19 -4.74
N LEU A 158 -4.32 -23.20 -4.57
CA LEU A 158 -2.89 -23.02 -4.69
C LEU A 158 -2.70 -22.37 -6.06
N LEU A 159 -2.05 -21.21 -6.06
CA LEU A 159 -1.51 -20.61 -7.28
C LEU A 159 -0.42 -21.57 -7.77
N SER A 160 -0.83 -22.66 -8.43
CA SER A 160 0.06 -23.60 -9.12
C SER A 160 -0.07 -23.39 -10.62
N ASP A 161 -0.13 -22.13 -11.05
CA ASP A 161 0.18 -21.74 -12.41
C ASP A 161 1.58 -21.14 -12.34
N ASP A 162 2.53 -21.65 -13.10
CA ASP A 162 3.85 -21.02 -13.26
C ASP A 162 3.64 -19.55 -13.62
N LEU A 163 3.92 -18.64 -12.68
CA LEU A 163 3.84 -17.21 -12.93
C LEU A 163 4.86 -16.91 -14.03
N PRO A 164 4.42 -16.41 -15.20
CA PRO A 164 5.36 -16.08 -16.27
C PRO A 164 6.33 -15.00 -15.77
N SER A 165 7.56 -15.07 -16.26
CA SER A 165 8.59 -14.09 -15.92
C SER A 165 8.17 -12.70 -16.38
N ASN A 166 8.23 -11.73 -15.46
CA ASN A 166 8.11 -10.31 -15.78
C ASN A 166 9.48 -9.68 -16.14
N ILE A 167 10.53 -10.49 -16.30
CA ILE A 167 11.85 -10.08 -16.76
C ILE A 167 11.91 -10.25 -18.27
N HIS A 168 12.12 -9.14 -18.96
CA HIS A 168 12.25 -9.08 -20.41
C HIS A 168 13.71 -8.84 -20.82
N LEU A 169 14.09 -9.29 -22.02
CA LEU A 169 15.41 -9.00 -22.58
C LEU A 169 15.50 -7.49 -22.91
N ARG A 170 16.71 -6.92 -22.79
CA ARG A 170 16.91 -5.52 -23.20
C ARG A 170 16.58 -5.36 -24.68
N GLY A 171 15.64 -4.48 -25.00
CA GLY A 171 15.16 -4.22 -26.36
C GLY A 171 13.89 -4.97 -26.73
N GLU A 172 13.38 -5.84 -25.86
CA GLU A 172 12.06 -6.46 -26.01
C GLU A 172 10.96 -5.43 -25.68
N GLU A 173 10.14 -5.09 -26.66
CA GLU A 173 9.00 -4.19 -26.45
C GLU A 173 7.79 -4.97 -25.93
N VAL A 174 7.40 -4.69 -24.69
CA VAL A 174 6.15 -5.20 -24.12
C VAL A 174 5.03 -4.26 -24.52
N ALA A 175 4.09 -4.72 -25.33
CA ALA A 175 2.92 -3.95 -25.69
C ALA A 175 2.13 -3.56 -24.42
N ALA A 176 1.90 -2.26 -24.24
CA ALA A 176 1.08 -1.77 -23.14
C ALA A 176 -0.35 -2.31 -23.28
N VAL A 177 -0.91 -2.85 -22.19
CA VAL A 177 -2.31 -3.26 -22.17
C VAL A 177 -3.23 -2.07 -22.38
N SER A 178 -4.22 -2.26 -23.27
CA SER A 178 -5.29 -1.29 -23.48
C SER A 178 -6.41 -1.50 -22.47
N LEU A 179 -6.78 -0.43 -21.76
CA LEU A 179 -7.82 -0.44 -20.74
C LEU A 179 -9.17 -0.01 -21.33
N GLN A 180 -10.20 -0.80 -21.06
CA GLN A 180 -11.58 -0.55 -21.48
C GLN A 180 -12.43 -0.13 -20.29
N CYS A 181 -13.26 0.90 -20.47
CA CYS A 181 -14.18 1.37 -19.44
C CYS A 181 -15.33 0.38 -19.30
N VAL A 182 -15.51 -0.19 -18.10
CA VAL A 182 -16.58 -1.15 -17.77
C VAL A 182 -17.65 -0.54 -16.84
N GLY A 183 -17.40 0.67 -16.34
CA GLY A 183 -18.28 1.42 -15.46
C GLY A 183 -17.66 2.75 -15.05
N PRO A 184 -18.39 3.61 -14.29
CA PRO A 184 -17.91 4.94 -13.91
C PRO A 184 -16.56 4.89 -13.19
N GLY A 185 -15.51 5.36 -13.88
CA GLY A 185 -14.14 5.38 -13.37
C GLY A 185 -13.48 4.00 -13.19
N HIS A 186 -14.09 2.92 -13.71
CA HIS A 186 -13.61 1.54 -13.63
C HIS A 186 -13.15 1.06 -15.01
N TYR A 187 -11.88 0.71 -15.11
CA TYR A 187 -11.20 0.35 -16.34
C TYR A 187 -10.49 -1.00 -16.20
N VAL A 188 -10.51 -1.80 -17.26
CA VAL A 188 -10.08 -3.20 -17.23
C VAL A 188 -9.33 -3.52 -18.53
N ALA A 189 -8.18 -4.19 -18.41
CA ALA A 189 -7.45 -4.68 -19.57
C ALA A 189 -8.18 -5.88 -20.20
N GLN A 190 -8.11 -6.02 -21.52
CA GLN A 190 -8.52 -7.27 -22.13
C GLN A 190 -7.60 -8.40 -21.65
N PRO A 191 -8.15 -9.55 -21.22
CA PRO A 191 -7.33 -10.69 -20.85
C PRO A 191 -6.44 -11.07 -22.05
N GLN A 192 -5.12 -10.96 -21.91
CA GLN A 192 -4.19 -11.45 -22.92
C GLN A 192 -4.38 -12.97 -23.10
N SER A 193 -4.18 -13.48 -24.32
CA SER A 193 -4.46 -14.87 -24.72
C SER A 193 -3.83 -15.96 -23.84
N GLU A 194 -2.89 -15.64 -22.95
CA GLU A 194 -2.37 -16.57 -21.94
C GLU A 194 -3.41 -17.01 -20.90
N TYR A 195 -4.50 -16.26 -20.69
CA TYR A 195 -5.64 -16.72 -19.88
C TYR A 195 -6.43 -17.87 -20.54
N ALA A 196 -6.13 -18.24 -21.80
CA ALA A 196 -6.78 -19.35 -22.50
C ALA A 196 -6.48 -20.73 -21.87
N PHE A 197 -5.45 -20.85 -21.03
CA PHE A 197 -5.17 -22.09 -20.30
C PHE A 197 -6.10 -22.36 -19.10
N MET A 198 -7.03 -21.44 -18.80
CA MET A 198 -7.97 -21.58 -17.68
C MET A 198 -9.26 -22.33 -18.00
N ARG A 199 -9.36 -23.02 -19.15
CA ARG A 199 -10.42 -24.00 -19.39
C ARG A 199 -9.90 -25.40 -19.11
N ARG A 200 -10.07 -25.87 -17.87
CA ARG A 200 -10.42 -27.25 -17.51
C ARG A 200 -10.82 -27.34 -16.05
#